data_AF-A0A7Y4VF21-F1
#
_entry.id   AF-A0A7Y4VF21-F1
#
_cell.length_a   1.000
_cell.length_b   1.000
_cell.length_c   1.000
_cell.angle_alpha   90.00
_cell.angle_beta   90.00
_cell.angle_gamma   90.00
#
_symmetry.space_group_name_H-M   'P 1'
#
loop_
_entity.id
_entity.type
_entity.pdbx_description
1 polymer ?
#
loop_
_entity_poly.entity_id
_entity_poly.type
_entity_poly.pdbx_seq_one_letter_code
_entity_poly.pdbx_strand_id
1 'polypeptide(L)'
;MPDRVLNRGLNRRPDRHPTRMLGGVHRPRPRNELVEVCQILGRYIRFRKRAAREDPHLFGPESGRYFLETLAEERRAVEIEAALRRVYGPPSPGETSPVARVWQERYPEFKSAREKRKWVKFWFKKSK
;
A
#
# COMPACT_ATOMS: atom_id res chain seq x y z
N MET A 1 27.87 12.29 -38.68
CA MET A 1 26.59 12.27 -39.42
C MET A 1 26.76 11.37 -40.63
N PRO A 2 26.08 10.21 -40.65
CA PRO A 2 25.21 9.96 -41.80
C PRO A 2 23.84 9.39 -41.42
N ASP A 3 22.86 9.87 -42.18
CA ASP A 3 21.47 9.42 -42.21
C ASP A 3 21.35 8.00 -42.73
N ARG A 4 20.64 7.15 -41.97
CA ARG A 4 20.06 5.90 -42.47
C ARG A 4 18.64 6.17 -42.93
N VAL A 5 18.51 6.38 -44.23
CA VAL A 5 17.28 6.17 -44.98
C VAL A 5 16.93 4.68 -44.88
N LEU A 6 15.67 4.36 -44.59
CA LEU A 6 14.79 3.52 -45.42
C LEU A 6 13.58 2.97 -44.63
N ASN A 7 12.40 3.33 -45.16
CA ASN A 7 11.27 2.43 -45.35
C ASN A 7 10.38 2.07 -44.15
N ARG A 8 9.23 2.76 -44.04
CA ARG A 8 7.93 2.26 -44.55
C ARG A 8 6.79 2.96 -43.83
N GLY A 9 5.89 3.56 -44.61
CA GLY A 9 4.61 4.00 -44.08
C GLY A 9 4.00 5.10 -44.92
N LEU A 10 3.59 4.74 -46.13
CA LEU A 10 2.63 5.47 -46.95
C LEU A 10 1.33 5.68 -46.16
N ASN A 11 1.30 6.65 -45.24
CA ASN A 11 0.04 7.12 -44.68
C ASN A 11 -0.54 8.18 -45.61
N ARG A 12 -0.94 7.71 -46.80
CA ARG A 12 -2.01 8.35 -47.57
C ARG A 12 -3.19 8.47 -46.61
N ARG A 13 -3.45 9.67 -46.10
CA ARG A 13 -4.75 10.01 -45.52
C ARG A 13 -5.72 9.99 -46.70
N PRO A 14 -6.68 9.05 -46.79
CA PRO A 14 -7.82 9.33 -47.63
C PRO A 14 -8.65 10.36 -46.88
N ASP A 15 -8.98 11.43 -47.57
CA ASP A 15 -10.01 12.39 -47.17
C ASP A 15 -11.19 11.63 -46.57
N ARG A 16 -11.39 11.79 -45.26
CA ARG A 16 -12.60 11.33 -44.60
C ARG A 16 -13.72 12.22 -45.12
N HIS A 17 -14.48 11.71 -46.08
CA HIS A 17 -15.79 12.22 -46.39
C HIS A 17 -16.60 12.32 -45.08
N PRO A 18 -17.14 13.50 -44.73
CA PRO A 18 -18.04 13.60 -43.61
C PRO A 18 -19.39 13.06 -44.08
N THR A 19 -19.56 11.74 -44.04
CA THR A 19 -20.90 11.16 -44.10
C THR A 19 -21.59 11.59 -42.82
N ARG A 20 -22.34 12.69 -42.96
CA ARG A 20 -23.27 13.24 -41.98
C ARG A 20 -24.31 12.17 -41.68
N MET A 21 -23.99 11.30 -40.71
CA MET A 21 -24.93 10.34 -40.15
C MET A 21 -26.03 11.13 -39.44
N LEU A 22 -27.18 11.23 -40.11
CA LEU A 22 -28.44 11.66 -39.55
C LEU A 22 -28.69 10.96 -38.22
N GLY A 23 -28.94 11.75 -37.16
CA GLY A 23 -29.76 11.39 -36.00
C GLY A 23 -29.64 9.96 -35.46
N GLY A 24 -28.43 9.42 -35.36
CA GLY A 24 -28.20 8.14 -34.72
C GLY A 24 -28.29 8.34 -33.22
N VAL A 25 -29.46 8.02 -32.64
CA VAL A 25 -29.69 7.88 -31.19
C VAL A 25 -28.42 7.29 -30.58
N HIS A 26 -27.75 8.05 -29.72
CA HIS A 26 -26.56 7.62 -29.01
C HIS A 26 -27.00 6.46 -28.10
N ARG A 27 -27.00 5.24 -28.64
CA ARG A 27 -27.34 4.05 -27.84
C ARG A 27 -26.27 3.96 -26.76
N PRO A 28 -26.63 4.05 -25.47
CA PRO A 28 -25.65 3.87 -24.42
C PRO A 28 -25.02 2.49 -24.63
N ARG A 29 -23.68 2.45 -24.66
CA ARG A 29 -22.96 1.17 -24.68
C ARG A 29 -23.50 0.32 -23.53
N PRO A 30 -23.88 -0.95 -23.77
CA PRO A 30 -24.30 -1.81 -22.68
C PRO A 30 -23.16 -1.87 -21.66
N ARG A 31 -23.48 -1.64 -20.38
CA ARG A 31 -22.50 -1.73 -19.30
C ARG A 31 -21.90 -3.12 -19.32
N ASN A 32 -20.60 -3.20 -19.55
CA ASN A 32 -19.89 -4.47 -19.51
C ASN A 32 -19.30 -4.62 -18.11
N GLU A 33 -20.06 -5.28 -17.24
CA GLU A 33 -19.73 -5.47 -15.83
C GLU A 33 -18.36 -6.12 -15.64
N LEU A 34 -17.97 -7.08 -16.50
CA LEU A 34 -16.65 -7.71 -16.46
C LEU A 34 -15.53 -6.71 -16.72
N VAL A 35 -15.72 -5.78 -17.65
CA VAL A 35 -14.74 -4.72 -17.93
C VAL A 35 -14.63 -3.76 -16.75
N GLU A 36 -15.75 -3.42 -16.11
CA GLU A 36 -15.75 -2.60 -14.88
C GLU A 36 -15.00 -3.30 -13.74
N VAL A 37 -15.27 -4.59 -13.51
CA VAL A 37 -14.55 -5.41 -12.51
C VAL A 37 -13.05 -5.47 -12.81
N CYS A 38 -12.66 -5.74 -14.06
CA CYS A 38 -11.25 -5.76 -14.47
C CYS A 38 -10.57 -4.39 -14.25
N GLN A 39 -11.27 -3.29 -14.51
CA GLN A 39 -10.75 -1.94 -14.24
C GLN A 39 -10.57 -1.69 -12.74
N ILE A 40 -11.53 -2.12 -11.92
CA ILE A 40 -11.45 -2.01 -10.45
C ILE A 40 -10.25 -2.80 -9.94
N LEU A 41 -10.09 -4.06 -10.37
CA LEU A 41 -8.94 -4.90 -10.02
C LEU A 41 -7.62 -4.26 -10.45
N GLY A 42 -7.55 -3.74 -11.68
CA GLY A 42 -6.37 -3.04 -12.19
C GLY A 42 -6.04 -1.75 -11.42
N ARG A 43 -7.04 -1.02 -10.93
CA ARG A 43 -6.85 0.13 -10.03
C ARG A 43 -6.35 -0.32 -8.67
N TYR A 44 -6.93 -1.37 -8.10
CA TYR A 44 -6.53 -1.92 -6.81
C TYR A 44 -5.07 -2.39 -6.81
N ILE A 45 -4.64 -3.13 -7.84
CA ILE A 45 -3.24 -3.59 -7.96
C ILE A 45 -2.28 -2.40 -8.03
N ARG A 46 -2.61 -1.35 -8.80
CA ARG A 46 -1.78 -0.14 -8.89
C ARG A 46 -1.72 0.60 -7.56
N PHE A 47 -2.86 0.73 -6.88
CA PHE A 47 -2.91 1.32 -5.55
C PHE A 47 -2.02 0.54 -4.57
N ARG A 48 -2.16 -0.78 -4.51
CA ARG A 48 -1.35 -1.63 -3.64
C ARG A 48 0.15 -1.53 -3.96
N LYS A 49 0.53 -1.50 -5.24
CA LYS A 49 1.93 -1.30 -5.65
C LYS A 49 2.47 0.07 -5.25
N ARG A 50 1.65 1.12 -5.32
CA ARG A 50 2.04 2.47 -4.88
C ARG A 50 2.20 2.51 -3.35
N ALA A 51 1.21 2.00 -2.61
CA ALA A 51 1.26 1.92 -1.16
C ALA A 51 2.48 1.11 -0.68
N ALA A 52 2.83 0.01 -1.34
CA ALA A 52 4.03 -0.77 -1.02
C ALA A 52 5.36 -0.06 -1.33
N ARG A 53 5.35 0.96 -2.22
CA ARG A 53 6.53 1.81 -2.46
C ARG A 53 6.64 2.93 -1.42
N GLU A 54 5.50 3.47 -1.00
CA GLU A 54 5.43 4.53 0.02
C GLU A 54 5.74 3.97 1.41
N ASP A 55 5.15 2.83 1.76
CA ASP A 55 5.42 2.10 2.99
C ASP A 55 5.58 0.58 2.71
N PRO A 56 6.82 0.12 2.48
CA PRO A 56 7.12 -1.30 2.31
C PRO A 56 6.84 -2.14 3.56
N HIS A 57 6.88 -1.55 4.77
CA HIS A 57 6.71 -2.28 6.02
C HIS A 57 5.25 -2.63 6.26
N LEU A 58 4.30 -1.79 5.83
CA LEU A 58 2.86 -2.02 5.95
C LEU A 58 2.29 -2.79 4.75
N PHE A 59 2.74 -2.49 3.53
CA PHE A 59 2.08 -2.95 2.30
C PHE A 59 2.96 -3.82 1.39
N GLY A 60 4.25 -3.96 1.72
CA GLY A 60 5.19 -4.77 0.97
C GLY A 60 4.95 -6.28 1.11
N PRO A 61 5.62 -7.10 0.27
CA PRO A 61 5.51 -8.55 0.32
C PRO A 61 5.95 -9.13 1.67
N GLU A 62 6.97 -8.54 2.29
CA GLU A 62 7.52 -8.95 3.58
C GLU A 62 6.85 -8.28 4.78
N SER A 63 5.75 -7.53 4.58
CA SER A 63 5.06 -6.77 5.64
C SER A 63 4.69 -7.64 6.86
N GLY A 64 4.29 -8.89 6.62
CA GLY A 64 3.99 -9.84 7.70
C GLY A 64 5.22 -10.22 8.52
N ARG A 65 6.38 -10.39 7.87
CA ARG A 65 7.64 -10.66 8.55
C ARG A 65 8.07 -9.45 9.38
N TYR A 66 8.04 -8.25 8.80
CA TYR A 66 8.34 -7.01 9.52
C TYR A 66 7.46 -6.81 10.75
N PHE A 67 6.16 -7.14 10.64
CA PHE A 67 5.23 -7.09 11.76
C PHE A 67 5.62 -8.09 12.88
N LEU A 68 5.96 -9.33 12.53
CA LEU A 68 6.39 -10.34 13.51
C LEU A 68 7.72 -9.97 14.19
N GLU A 69 8.68 -9.41 13.44
CA GLU A 69 9.93 -8.90 13.99
C GLU A 69 9.68 -7.75 14.97
N THR A 70 8.74 -6.85 14.65
CA THR A 70 8.35 -5.76 15.54
C THR A 70 7.71 -6.27 16.83
N LEU A 71 6.88 -7.31 16.75
CA LEU A 71 6.32 -7.98 17.94
C LEU A 71 7.41 -8.66 18.79
N ALA A 72 8.42 -9.27 18.16
CA ALA A 72 9.52 -9.88 18.87
C ALA A 72 10.37 -8.84 19.60
N GLU A 73 10.65 -7.70 18.96
CA GLU A 73 11.36 -6.57 19.55
C GLU A 73 10.57 -5.94 20.71
N GLU A 74 9.24 -5.81 20.57
CA GLU A 74 8.36 -5.38 21.66
C GLU A 74 8.51 -6.26 22.89
N ARG A 75 8.49 -7.59 22.71
CA ARG A 75 8.63 -8.56 23.82
C ARG A 75 9.98 -8.40 24.52
N ARG A 76 11.06 -8.27 23.76
CA ARG A 76 12.41 -8.03 24.31
C ARG A 76 12.46 -6.72 25.10
N ALA A 77 11.86 -5.65 24.58
CA ALA A 77 11.79 -4.37 25.27
C ALA A 77 11.03 -4.47 26.60
N VAL A 78 9.91 -5.21 26.63
CA VAL A 78 9.16 -5.49 27.87
C VAL A 78 10.01 -6.25 28.89
N GLU A 79 10.73 -7.28 28.45
CA GLU A 79 11.60 -8.08 29.33
C GLU A 79 12.74 -7.24 29.93
N ILE A 80 13.37 -6.40 29.09
CA ILE A 80 14.42 -5.47 29.54
C ILE A 80 13.84 -4.46 30.52
N GLU A 81 12.70 -3.85 30.22
CA GLU A 81 12.05 -2.88 31.12
C GLU A 81 11.68 -3.53 32.46
N ALA A 82 11.19 -4.77 32.44
CA ALA A 82 10.89 -5.52 33.65
C ALA A 82 12.16 -5.82 34.47
N ALA A 83 13.28 -6.16 33.82
CA ALA A 83 14.55 -6.38 34.48
C ALA A 83 15.11 -5.09 35.09
N LEU A 84 15.09 -3.98 34.34
CA LEU A 84 15.53 -2.67 34.81
C LEU A 84 14.72 -2.21 36.02
N ARG A 85 13.40 -2.43 36.02
CA ARG A 85 12.54 -2.10 37.16
C ARG A 85 12.88 -2.87 38.43
N ARG A 86 13.39 -4.10 38.31
CA ARG A 86 13.83 -4.89 39.46
C ARG A 86 15.12 -4.35 40.08
N VAL A 87 16.03 -3.83 39.24
CA VAL A 87 17.35 -3.35 39.68
C VAL A 87 17.30 -1.89 40.15
N TYR A 88 16.59 -1.04 39.41
CA TYR A 88 16.62 0.42 39.58
C TYR A 88 15.31 1.01 40.11
N GLY A 89 14.25 0.21 40.22
CA GLY A 89 12.93 0.68 40.65
C GLY A 89 12.07 1.21 39.48
N PRO A 90 10.87 1.75 39.77
CA PRO A 90 9.95 2.23 38.74
C PRO A 90 10.52 3.43 37.96
N PRO A 91 10.17 3.58 36.66
CA PRO A 91 10.62 4.71 35.86
C PRO A 91 10.06 6.04 36.38
N SER A 92 10.80 7.12 36.12
CA SER A 92 10.39 8.47 36.51
C SER A 92 9.15 8.92 35.72
N PRO A 93 8.25 9.72 36.31
CA PRO A 93 7.08 10.23 35.60
C PRO A 93 7.53 11.09 34.40
N GLY A 94 7.19 10.64 33.18
CA GLY A 94 7.58 11.29 31.92
C GLY A 94 8.59 10.51 31.08
N GLU A 95 9.20 9.44 31.62
CA GLU A 95 10.06 8.56 30.83
C GLU A 95 9.23 7.73 29.84
N THR A 96 9.56 7.87 28.55
CA THR A 96 8.91 7.10 27.48
C THR A 96 9.32 5.64 27.57
N SER A 97 8.36 4.74 27.76
CA SER A 97 8.65 3.30 27.78
C SER A 97 9.34 2.88 26.47
N PRO A 98 10.43 2.09 26.54
CA PRO A 98 11.12 1.54 25.37
C PRO A 98 10.16 0.81 24.43
N VAL A 99 9.13 0.16 24.97
CA VAL A 99 8.10 -0.59 24.24
C VAL A 99 7.29 0.33 23.33
N ALA A 100 7.01 1.57 23.77
CA ALA A 100 6.30 2.56 22.97
C ALA A 100 7.16 3.06 21.80
N ARG A 101 8.48 3.16 22.00
CA ARG A 101 9.43 3.60 20.97
C ARG A 101 9.52 2.62 19.80
N VAL A 102 9.56 1.31 20.06
CA VAL A 102 9.64 0.27 19.01
C VAL A 102 8.54 0.44 17.95
N TRP A 103 7.32 0.75 18.39
CA TRP A 103 6.20 0.95 17.47
C TRP A 103 6.16 2.35 16.86
N GLN A 104 6.55 3.39 17.59
CA GLN A 104 6.61 4.75 17.05
C GLN A 104 7.71 4.90 15.99
N GLU A 105 8.85 4.25 16.18
CA GLU A 105 9.97 4.28 15.24
C GLU A 105 9.67 3.51 13.96
N ARG A 106 8.98 2.36 14.06
CA ARG A 106 8.64 1.53 12.91
C ARG A 106 7.32 1.91 12.23
N TYR A 107 6.40 2.51 12.98
CA TYR A 107 5.05 2.86 12.55
C TYR A 107 4.60 4.20 13.16
N PRO A 108 5.17 5.32 12.68
CA PRO A 108 4.88 6.65 13.21
C PRO A 108 3.40 7.06 13.02
N GLU A 109 2.69 6.40 12.12
CA GLU A 109 1.26 6.65 11.84
C GLU A 109 0.32 6.17 12.95
N PHE A 110 0.75 5.25 13.82
CA PHE A 110 -0.06 4.82 14.95
C PHE A 110 -0.05 5.86 16.07
N LYS A 111 -0.97 6.82 15.96
CA LYS A 111 -1.15 7.90 16.93
C LYS A 111 -1.72 7.41 18.27
N SER A 112 -2.29 6.21 18.31
CA SER A 112 -2.90 5.66 19.52
C SER A 112 -2.72 4.15 19.69
N ALA A 113 -2.66 3.71 20.95
CA ALA A 113 -2.67 2.28 21.31
C ALA A 113 -3.93 1.55 20.80
N ARG A 114 -5.03 2.27 20.59
CA ARG A 114 -6.29 1.72 20.05
C ARG A 114 -6.16 1.37 18.57
N GLU A 115 -5.48 2.20 17.79
CA GLU A 115 -5.19 1.93 16.37
C GLU A 115 -4.25 0.74 16.24
N LYS A 116 -3.17 0.68 17.04
CA LYS A 116 -2.29 -0.49 17.14
C LYS A 116 -3.09 -1.77 17.39
N ARG A 117 -3.97 -1.79 18.41
CA ARG A 117 -4.79 -2.98 18.73
C ARG A 117 -5.71 -3.41 17.58
N LYS A 118 -6.31 -2.46 16.86
CA LYS A 118 -7.14 -2.78 15.67
C LYS A 118 -6.29 -3.39 14.56
N TRP A 119 -5.11 -2.81 14.33
CA TRP A 119 -4.19 -3.24 13.28
C TRP A 119 -3.61 -4.64 13.54
N VAL A 120 -3.21 -4.90 14.80
CA VAL A 120 -2.81 -6.22 15.27
C VAL A 120 -3.94 -7.23 15.06
N LYS A 121 -5.17 -6.92 15.47
CA LYS A 121 -6.33 -7.81 15.26
C LYS A 121 -6.59 -8.10 13.78
N PHE A 122 -6.45 -7.11 12.90
CA PHE A 122 -6.60 -7.28 11.46
C PHE A 122 -5.59 -8.30 10.91
N TRP A 123 -4.32 -8.20 11.31
CA TRP A 123 -3.27 -9.14 10.90
C TRP A 123 -3.51 -10.56 11.42
N PHE A 124 -3.86 -10.71 12.69
CA PHE A 124 -4.15 -12.03 13.27
C PHE A 124 -5.40 -12.70 12.67
N LYS A 125 -6.37 -11.91 12.20
CA LYS A 125 -7.56 -12.44 11.51
C LYS A 125 -7.25 -12.95 10.09
N LYS A 126 -6.17 -12.46 9.46
CA LYS A 126 -5.72 -12.93 8.14
C LYS A 126 -4.77 -14.13 8.17
N SER A 127 -4.27 -14.51 9.35
CA SER A 127 -3.31 -15.62 9.53
C SER A 127 -3.97 -16.93 10.00
N LYS A 128 -5.31 -16.98 10.03
CA LYS A 128 -6.11 -18.20 10.24
C LYS A 128 -6.84 -18.52 8.95
#